data_AF-A0A2S5BEB9-F1
#
_entry.id   AF-A0A2S5BEB9-F1
#
_cell.length_a   1.000
_cell.length_b   1.000
_cell.length_c   1.000
_cell.angle_alpha   90.00
_cell.angle_beta   90.00
_cell.angle_gamma   90.00
#
_symmetry.space_group_name_H-M   'P 1'
#
loop_
_entity.id
_entity.type
_entity.pdbx_description
1 polymer ?
#
loop_
_entity_poly.entity_id
_entity_poly.type
_entity_poly.pdbx_seq_one_letter_code
_entity_poly.pdbx_strand_id
1 'polypeptide(L)'
;MLNYSHLIDRKPPRTDASPPRHPALPSNPVLVKSLPRTSEISKRAEQYAHSARKQHILNDALTSAVETPLDARPAPSADDKQLAASSDGAAGTAPATTRSGPGKRGGGPYEPFEVLRAIEKKDLAVILDVKSHQFDLLVTAGPGQPLPLVYAIRMGKSHADMAIVIVGAISRRVNDTSDDELAQKDPRTLATLRAIRANLKIAISASLSGPDGDTSLLSSFLQVIVMLEGNKFLQSSTSTLSLALRSPLASKPVATAQRLMLKWVSRELAARQVASVEEYVANAVGDLVLLGLWSIVQDQLARGQVDSIPLYYFARDDRIQKAVEERMSDLRRRKGSVTQLSKQVRSRLDVALDVLGRRSLNGRERVDRLRRVFDEGEKREAVVGSAAAAAAASESS
;
A
#
# COMPACT_ATOMS: atom_id res chain seq x y z
N MET A 1 15.68 50.83 6.09
CA MET A 1 16.49 51.21 7.27
C MET A 1 15.87 52.45 7.88
N LEU A 2 15.09 52.30 8.97
CA LEU A 2 14.43 53.42 9.64
C LEU A 2 15.34 53.91 10.77
N ASN A 3 15.68 55.20 10.70
CA ASN A 3 16.76 55.84 11.46
C ASN A 3 16.18 56.47 12.74
N TYR A 4 16.34 55.81 13.89
CA TYR A 4 15.82 56.22 15.21
C TYR A 4 16.77 57.16 15.97
N SER A 5 17.48 58.04 15.27
CA SER A 5 18.55 58.87 15.83
C SER A 5 18.09 60.15 16.55
N HIS A 6 16.79 60.39 16.68
CA HIS A 6 16.22 61.63 17.23
C HIS A 6 15.46 61.44 18.55
N LEU A 7 15.49 60.25 19.14
CA LEU A 7 14.71 59.91 20.34
C LEU A 7 15.53 59.80 21.64
N ILE A 8 16.81 60.19 21.63
CA ILE A 8 17.65 60.15 22.83
C ILE A 8 18.20 61.55 23.13
N ASP A 9 17.98 61.94 24.39
CA ASP A 9 18.56 63.06 25.11
C ASP A 9 18.07 64.50 24.80
N ARG A 10 16.94 64.84 25.44
CA ARG A 10 16.80 66.17 26.05
C ARG A 10 16.53 66.02 27.54
N LYS A 11 17.56 66.21 28.35
CA LYS A 11 17.42 66.44 29.80
C LYS A 11 16.53 67.66 30.02
N PRO A 12 15.43 67.56 30.78
CA PRO A 12 14.67 68.74 31.16
C PRO A 12 15.46 69.57 32.19
N PRO A 13 15.24 70.90 32.25
CA PRO A 13 15.91 71.77 33.19
C PRO A 13 15.52 71.41 34.63
N ARG A 14 16.50 71.49 35.53
CA ARG A 14 16.30 71.31 36.98
C ARG A 14 15.36 72.39 37.51
N THR A 15 14.18 72.00 37.94
CA THR A 15 13.30 72.82 38.78
C THR A 15 13.30 72.26 40.19
N ASP A 16 13.78 73.06 41.15
CA ASP A 16 13.74 72.79 42.59
C ASP A 16 12.31 72.88 43.14
N ALA A 17 11.48 71.89 42.80
CA ALA A 17 10.16 71.72 43.38
C ALA A 17 9.96 70.27 43.77
N SER A 18 9.84 70.01 45.08
CA SER A 18 9.49 68.70 45.63
C SER A 18 8.21 68.17 44.98
N PRO A 19 8.20 66.93 44.44
CA PRO A 19 7.03 66.40 43.77
C PRO A 19 5.92 66.10 44.80
N PRO A 20 4.64 66.29 44.43
CA PRO A 20 3.53 65.91 45.29
C PRO A 20 3.53 64.39 45.48
N ARG A 21 3.30 63.94 46.73
CA ARG A 21 3.17 62.52 47.06
C ARG A 21 1.94 61.94 46.36
N HIS A 22 2.15 61.20 45.29
CA HIS A 22 1.07 60.41 44.66
C HIS A 22 0.60 59.31 45.62
N PRO A 23 -0.71 59.02 45.70
CA PRO A 23 -1.21 57.87 46.44
C PRO A 23 -0.63 56.58 45.86
N ALA A 24 -0.28 55.64 46.74
CA ALA A 24 0.31 54.37 46.36
C ALA A 24 -0.61 53.64 45.36
N LEU A 25 -0.08 53.36 44.17
CA LEU A 25 -0.77 52.56 43.17
C LEU A 25 -1.10 51.18 43.77
N PRO A 26 -2.31 50.64 43.54
CA PRO A 26 -2.67 49.31 44.01
C PRO A 26 -1.65 48.30 43.49
N SER A 27 -1.15 47.47 44.40
CA SER A 27 -0.12 46.45 44.14
C SER A 27 -0.44 45.67 42.87
N ASN A 28 0.51 45.65 41.93
CA ASN A 28 0.42 44.92 40.67
C ASN A 28 -0.10 43.48 40.90
N PRO A 29 -0.99 42.96 40.04
CA PRO A 29 -1.49 41.60 40.17
C PRO A 29 -0.31 40.62 40.12
N VAL A 30 -0.02 40.01 41.27
CA VAL A 30 1.01 38.98 41.37
C VAL A 30 0.41 37.69 40.82
N LEU A 31 1.04 37.13 39.79
CA LEU A 31 0.64 35.83 39.27
C LEU A 31 0.81 34.80 40.39
N VAL A 32 -0.30 34.18 40.81
CA VAL A 32 -0.35 33.13 41.85
C VAL A 32 0.51 31.92 41.47
N LYS A 33 0.87 31.78 40.19
CA LYS A 33 1.71 30.71 39.67
C LYS A 33 2.80 31.31 38.79
N SER A 34 4.05 30.91 39.04
CA SER A 34 5.18 31.28 38.21
C SER A 34 4.90 30.90 36.75
N LEU A 35 5.23 31.79 35.81
CA LEU A 35 5.10 31.49 34.39
C LEU A 35 5.91 30.22 34.05
N PRO A 36 5.38 29.36 33.15
CA PRO A 36 6.12 28.20 32.68
C PRO A 36 7.46 28.63 32.08
N ARG A 37 8.50 27.82 32.27
CA ARG A 37 9.82 28.10 31.71
C ARG A 37 9.71 28.16 30.18
N THR A 38 10.44 29.08 29.55
CA THR A 38 10.44 29.26 28.09
C THR A 38 10.80 27.98 27.34
N SER A 39 11.62 27.10 27.92
CA SER A 39 11.95 25.78 27.40
C SER A 39 10.76 24.80 27.37
N GLU A 40 9.82 24.91 28.31
CA GLU A 40 8.60 24.10 28.31
C GLU A 40 7.61 24.62 27.27
N ILE A 41 7.55 25.94 27.10
CA ILE A 41 6.73 26.59 26.07
C ILE A 41 7.24 26.21 24.68
N SER A 42 8.56 26.26 24.43
CA SER A 42 9.15 25.86 23.15
C SER A 42 8.91 24.38 22.86
N LYS A 43 9.14 23.50 23.85
CA LYS A 43 8.90 22.06 23.71
C LYS A 43 7.43 21.75 23.44
N ARG A 44 6.49 22.42 24.12
CA ARG A 44 5.06 22.28 23.82
C ARG A 44 4.71 22.84 22.45
N ALA A 45 5.25 23.99 22.07
CA ALA A 45 5.03 24.59 20.75
C ALA A 45 5.51 23.67 19.62
N GLU A 46 6.68 23.03 19.78
CA GLU A 46 7.18 22.03 18.84
C GLU A 46 6.27 20.80 18.75
N GLN A 47 5.80 20.29 19.89
CA GLN A 47 4.84 19.18 19.91
C GLN A 47 3.51 19.54 19.23
N TYR A 48 2.99 20.75 19.48
CA TYR A 48 1.79 21.25 18.82
C TYR A 48 2.00 21.46 17.32
N ALA A 49 3.14 22.03 16.91
CA ALA A 49 3.49 22.22 15.51
C ALA A 49 3.62 20.89 14.78
N HIS A 50 4.22 19.88 15.41
CA HIS A 50 4.31 18.53 14.85
C HIS A 50 2.93 17.88 14.69
N SER A 51 2.08 18.01 15.71
CA SER A 51 0.70 17.50 15.67
C SER A 51 -0.13 18.21 14.59
N ALA A 52 -0.01 19.53 14.49
CA ALA A 52 -0.70 20.34 13.48
C ALA A 52 -0.24 19.99 12.06
N ARG A 53 1.07 19.79 11.84
CA ARG A 53 1.60 19.29 10.55
C ARG A 53 1.04 17.91 10.22
N LYS A 54 0.99 16.99 11.20
CA LYS A 54 0.40 15.66 11.00
C LYS A 54 -1.08 15.75 10.63
N GLN A 55 -1.84 16.64 11.28
CA GLN A 55 -3.25 16.87 10.95
C GLN A 55 -3.43 17.48 9.55
N HIS A 56 -2.57 18.43 9.17
CA HIS A 56 -2.60 19.04 7.84
C HIS A 56 -2.32 18.02 6.73
N ILE A 57 -1.26 17.22 6.87
CA ILE A 57 -0.91 16.15 5.91
C ILE A 57 -2.06 15.15 5.77
N LEU A 58 -2.68 14.79 6.89
CA LEU A 58 -3.79 13.85 6.91
C LEU A 58 -5.04 14.46 6.25
N ASN A 59 -5.33 15.73 6.49
CA ASN A 59 -6.43 16.44 5.81
C ASN A 59 -6.16 16.58 4.31
N ASP A 60 -4.95 16.93 3.89
CA ASP A 60 -4.57 16.97 2.47
C ASP A 60 -4.69 15.60 1.80
N ALA A 61 -4.28 14.53 2.50
CA ALA A 61 -4.41 13.16 2.01
C ALA A 61 -5.88 12.71 1.91
N LEU A 62 -6.74 13.15 2.85
CA LEU A 62 -8.18 12.93 2.79
C LEU A 62 -8.80 13.66 1.59
N THR A 63 -8.50 14.94 1.42
CA THR A 63 -8.99 15.75 0.28
C THR A 63 -8.54 15.15 -1.05
N SER A 64 -7.25 14.80 -1.15
CA SER A 64 -6.69 14.15 -2.35
C SER A 64 -7.22 12.73 -2.59
N ALA A 65 -7.68 12.01 -1.56
CA ALA A 65 -8.34 10.71 -1.72
C ALA A 65 -9.79 10.88 -2.19
N VAL A 66 -10.49 11.92 -1.72
CA VAL A 66 -11.89 12.25 -2.07
C VAL A 66 -12.02 12.82 -3.49
N GLU A 67 -11.02 13.57 -3.98
CA GLU A 67 -10.99 14.10 -5.36
C GLU A 67 -10.78 13.03 -6.44
N THR A 68 -10.40 11.80 -6.06
CA THR A 68 -10.48 10.63 -6.95
C THR A 68 -11.94 10.17 -6.98
N PRO A 69 -12.67 10.20 -8.12
CA PRO A 69 -14.11 10.03 -8.12
C PRO A 69 -14.54 8.70 -7.49
N LEU A 70 -15.17 8.78 -6.32
CA LEU A 70 -15.91 7.69 -5.69
C LEU A 70 -17.33 7.63 -6.29
N ASP A 71 -17.43 7.46 -7.60
CA ASP A 71 -18.71 7.10 -8.21
C ASP A 71 -18.92 5.59 -8.07
N ALA A 72 -19.64 5.21 -7.00
CA ALA A 72 -20.68 4.19 -7.04
C ALA A 72 -21.27 4.01 -5.63
N ARG A 73 -22.41 4.64 -5.37
CA ARG A 73 -23.44 3.98 -4.56
C ARG A 73 -24.23 3.10 -5.51
N PRO A 74 -24.11 1.76 -5.47
CA PRO A 74 -25.14 0.93 -6.07
C PRO A 74 -26.42 1.14 -5.24
N ALA A 75 -27.53 1.42 -5.92
CA ALA A 75 -28.85 1.40 -5.30
C ALA A 75 -29.08 0.04 -4.64
N PRO A 76 -29.76 -0.04 -3.49
CA PRO A 76 -30.13 -1.33 -2.91
C PRO A 76 -31.03 -2.08 -3.91
N SER A 77 -30.55 -3.19 -4.45
CA SER A 77 -31.37 -4.15 -5.19
C SER A 77 -32.42 -4.73 -4.23
N ALA A 78 -33.67 -4.72 -4.66
CA ALA A 78 -34.85 -4.97 -3.83
C ALA A 78 -35.18 -6.46 -3.59
N ASP A 79 -34.21 -7.36 -3.69
CA ASP A 79 -34.46 -8.81 -3.80
C ASP A 79 -33.92 -9.67 -2.64
N ASP A 80 -33.85 -9.14 -1.42
CA ASP A 80 -33.61 -9.93 -0.19
C ASP A 80 -34.82 -9.89 0.75
N LYS A 81 -35.98 -10.27 0.22
CA LYS A 81 -37.17 -10.62 1.01
C LYS A 81 -37.68 -11.98 0.57
N GLN A 82 -37.06 -13.05 1.09
CA GLN A 82 -37.75 -14.31 1.38
C GLN A 82 -36.75 -15.25 2.06
N LEU A 83 -37.05 -15.61 3.30
CA LEU A 83 -36.78 -16.90 3.98
C LEU A 83 -36.67 -16.67 5.50
N ALA A 84 -37.80 -16.40 6.14
CA ALA A 84 -38.01 -16.70 7.55
C ALA A 84 -39.51 -16.69 7.83
N ALA A 85 -40.17 -17.82 7.59
CA ALA A 85 -41.50 -18.07 8.12
C ALA A 85 -41.62 -19.54 8.51
N SER A 86 -42.06 -19.74 9.76
CA SER A 86 -42.70 -20.94 10.34
C SER A 86 -41.88 -21.70 11.39
N SER A 87 -42.11 -21.33 12.67
CA SER A 87 -42.55 -22.30 13.68
C SER A 87 -43.17 -21.56 14.88
N ASP A 88 -44.43 -21.90 15.15
CA ASP A 88 -45.31 -21.44 16.22
C ASP A 88 -44.81 -21.71 17.66
N GLY A 89 -45.41 -20.99 18.63
CA GLY A 89 -45.78 -21.63 19.91
C GLY A 89 -45.43 -20.90 21.22
N ALA A 90 -46.28 -19.94 21.61
CA ALA A 90 -46.82 -19.64 22.95
C ALA A 90 -45.95 -19.66 24.25
N ALA A 91 -45.98 -18.48 24.90
CA ALA A 91 -46.25 -18.20 26.32
C ALA A 91 -45.27 -18.64 27.44
N GLY A 92 -44.85 -17.65 28.24
CA GLY A 92 -44.56 -17.85 29.67
C GLY A 92 -43.39 -17.05 30.27
N THR A 93 -43.74 -15.99 31.02
CA THR A 93 -43.09 -15.53 32.27
C THR A 93 -41.61 -15.10 32.27
N ALA A 94 -41.40 -13.78 32.43
CA ALA A 94 -40.27 -13.19 33.17
C ALA A 94 -40.38 -13.56 34.68
N PRO A 95 -39.38 -13.30 35.56
CA PRO A 95 -38.20 -12.44 35.40
C PRO A 95 -36.87 -12.99 35.99
N ALA A 96 -35.71 -12.45 35.59
CA ALA A 96 -34.56 -12.31 36.49
C ALA A 96 -33.49 -11.38 35.91
N THR A 97 -33.13 -10.40 36.72
CA THR A 97 -32.03 -9.47 36.60
C THR A 97 -30.68 -10.16 36.78
N THR A 98 -29.78 -10.06 35.79
CA THR A 98 -28.32 -10.07 36.05
C THR A 98 -27.63 -9.08 35.13
N ARG A 99 -26.90 -8.15 35.76
CA ARG A 99 -25.97 -7.23 35.12
C ARG A 99 -24.60 -7.90 34.96
N SER A 100 -23.85 -7.43 33.96
CA SER A 100 -22.39 -7.38 33.80
C SER A 100 -21.62 -8.57 33.18
N GLY A 101 -21.03 -8.30 31.99
CA GLY A 101 -20.02 -9.11 31.30
C GLY A 101 -20.05 -8.91 29.77
N PRO A 102 -18.99 -8.40 29.10
CA PRO A 102 -19.07 -7.95 27.71
C PRO A 102 -18.83 -9.12 26.75
N GLY A 103 -19.86 -9.50 26.02
CA GLY A 103 -19.74 -10.51 24.99
C GLY A 103 -21.08 -10.68 24.31
N LYS A 104 -21.41 -9.76 23.40
CA LYS A 104 -22.53 -9.96 22.48
C LYS A 104 -22.10 -11.07 21.50
N ARG A 105 -22.17 -12.33 21.93
CA ARG A 105 -22.20 -13.51 21.07
C ARG A 105 -23.63 -13.64 20.51
N GLY A 106 -24.08 -12.63 19.79
CA GLY A 106 -25.38 -12.61 19.13
C GLY A 106 -25.13 -12.40 17.64
N GLY A 107 -25.41 -13.42 16.83
CA GLY A 107 -25.08 -13.52 15.40
C GLY A 107 -25.81 -12.54 14.48
N GLY A 108 -25.72 -11.25 14.78
CA GLY A 108 -26.10 -10.16 13.87
C GLY A 108 -24.85 -9.53 13.22
N PRO A 109 -25.03 -8.84 12.08
CA PRO A 109 -23.95 -8.09 11.44
C PRO A 109 -23.42 -7.00 12.39
N TYR A 110 -22.10 -6.83 12.43
CA TYR A 110 -21.45 -5.70 13.10
C TYR A 110 -21.79 -4.40 12.39
N GLU A 111 -21.86 -3.33 13.17
CA GLU A 111 -22.09 -1.97 12.66
C GLU A 111 -20.77 -1.16 12.64
N PRO A 112 -20.63 -0.13 11.78
CA PRO A 112 -19.40 0.65 11.68
C PRO A 112 -18.90 1.26 13.00
N PHE A 113 -19.83 1.69 13.87
CA PHE A 113 -19.48 2.25 15.18
C PHE A 113 -18.93 1.20 16.16
N GLU A 114 -19.33 -0.07 16.00
CA GLU A 114 -18.84 -1.18 16.83
C GLU A 114 -17.37 -1.48 16.51
N VAL A 115 -16.98 -1.37 15.24
CA VAL A 115 -15.58 -1.49 14.80
C VAL A 115 -14.72 -0.40 15.42
N LEU A 116 -15.16 0.86 15.40
CA LEU A 116 -14.41 1.96 16.03
C LEU A 116 -14.30 1.79 17.54
N ARG A 117 -15.38 1.35 18.21
CA ARG A 117 -15.38 1.04 19.64
C ARG A 117 -14.45 -0.12 19.97
N ALA A 118 -14.38 -1.14 19.11
CA ALA A 118 -13.44 -2.26 19.25
C ALA A 118 -11.99 -1.76 19.15
N ILE A 119 -11.70 -0.82 18.24
CA ILE A 119 -10.39 -0.16 18.16
C ILE A 119 -10.08 0.58 19.46
N GLU A 120 -10.98 1.43 19.96
CA GLU A 120 -10.76 2.18 21.21
C GLU A 120 -10.39 1.25 22.38
N LYS A 121 -11.15 0.16 22.52
CA LYS A 121 -10.99 -0.83 23.58
C LYS A 121 -9.88 -1.85 23.33
N LYS A 122 -9.23 -1.83 22.16
CA LYS A 122 -8.25 -2.83 21.73
C LYS A 122 -8.82 -4.26 21.73
N ASP A 123 -10.08 -4.40 21.36
CA ASP A 123 -10.73 -5.70 21.25
C ASP A 123 -10.33 -6.39 19.93
N LEU A 124 -9.22 -7.13 20.00
CA LEU A 124 -8.67 -7.82 18.84
C LEU A 124 -9.61 -8.91 18.32
N ALA A 125 -10.40 -9.54 19.20
CA ALA A 125 -11.28 -10.63 18.82
C ALA A 125 -12.37 -10.15 17.85
N VAL A 126 -12.97 -9.00 18.14
CA VAL A 126 -13.97 -8.38 17.25
C VAL A 126 -13.35 -7.99 15.91
N ILE A 127 -12.15 -7.39 15.91
CA ILE A 127 -11.47 -7.02 14.66
C ILE A 127 -11.14 -8.26 13.81
N LEU A 128 -10.70 -9.35 14.42
CA LEU A 128 -10.43 -10.61 13.71
C LEU A 128 -11.69 -11.26 13.14
N ASP A 129 -12.82 -11.11 13.83
CA ASP A 129 -14.11 -11.61 13.36
C ASP A 129 -14.66 -10.78 12.19
N VAL A 130 -14.66 -9.44 12.33
CA VAL A 130 -15.03 -8.50 11.25
C VAL A 130 -14.14 -8.70 10.02
N LYS A 131 -12.83 -8.92 10.21
CA LYS A 131 -11.90 -9.27 9.12
C LYS A 131 -12.39 -10.45 8.30
N SER A 132 -12.96 -11.46 8.96
CA SER A 132 -13.30 -12.74 8.33
C SER A 132 -14.70 -12.72 7.71
N HIS A 133 -15.66 -12.05 8.35
CA HIS A 133 -17.07 -12.10 7.96
C HIS A 133 -17.61 -10.81 7.32
N GLN A 134 -17.03 -9.65 7.61
CA GLN A 134 -17.53 -8.33 7.17
C GLN A 134 -16.40 -7.36 6.86
N PHE A 135 -15.49 -7.78 5.98
CA PHE A 135 -14.30 -7.01 5.62
C PHE A 135 -14.62 -5.59 5.13
N ASP A 136 -15.76 -5.39 4.45
CA ASP A 136 -16.20 -4.10 3.93
C ASP A 136 -16.24 -3.01 5.02
N LEU A 137 -16.53 -3.36 6.28
CA LEU A 137 -16.54 -2.44 7.42
C LEU A 137 -15.16 -1.93 7.83
N LEU A 138 -14.08 -2.64 7.48
CA LEU A 138 -12.71 -2.21 7.77
C LEU A 138 -12.20 -1.16 6.78
N VAL A 139 -12.82 -1.11 5.60
CA VAL A 139 -12.36 -0.29 4.46
C VAL A 139 -13.33 0.86 4.18
N THR A 140 -14.61 0.71 4.50
CA THR A 140 -15.60 1.77 4.33
C THR A 140 -15.78 2.56 5.62
N ALA A 141 -15.92 3.88 5.49
CA ALA A 141 -16.32 4.73 6.60
C ALA A 141 -17.84 4.84 6.64
N GLY A 142 -18.41 4.73 7.84
CA GLY A 142 -19.79 5.14 8.08
C GLY A 142 -19.98 6.66 7.87
N PRO A 143 -21.21 7.15 7.65
CA PRO A 143 -21.48 8.58 7.50
C PRO A 143 -20.93 9.38 8.68
N GLY A 144 -20.02 10.32 8.42
CA GLY A 144 -19.40 11.17 9.45
C GLY A 144 -18.38 10.46 10.36
N GLN A 145 -18.03 9.21 10.08
CA GLN A 145 -17.06 8.43 10.87
C GLN A 145 -15.69 8.39 10.20
N PRO A 146 -14.58 8.36 10.96
CA PRO A 146 -13.25 8.14 10.39
C PRO A 146 -13.09 6.70 9.91
N LEU A 147 -12.21 6.50 8.93
CA LEU A 147 -11.83 5.16 8.48
C LEU A 147 -11.16 4.39 9.63
N PRO A 148 -11.49 3.10 9.85
CA PRO A 148 -10.97 2.32 10.98
C PRO A 148 -9.43 2.32 11.08
N LEU A 149 -8.74 2.13 9.95
CA LEU A 149 -7.28 2.17 9.92
C LEU A 149 -6.72 3.54 10.32
N VAL A 150 -7.31 4.61 9.79
CA VAL A 150 -6.91 5.99 10.08
C VAL A 150 -7.17 6.31 11.55
N TYR A 151 -8.28 5.81 12.09
CA TYR A 151 -8.64 5.98 13.49
C TYR A 151 -7.62 5.29 14.42
N ALA A 152 -7.27 4.03 14.13
CA ALA A 152 -6.23 3.31 14.87
C ALA A 152 -4.87 4.04 14.85
N ILE A 153 -4.46 4.58 13.69
CA ILE A 153 -3.21 5.36 13.56
C ILE A 153 -3.27 6.68 14.33
N ARG A 154 -4.43 7.35 14.37
CA ARG A 154 -4.63 8.59 15.13
C ARG A 154 -4.50 8.38 16.64
N MET A 155 -4.91 7.22 17.16
CA MET A 155 -4.74 6.85 18.57
C MET A 155 -3.26 6.66 18.96
N GLY A 156 -2.36 6.54 17.98
CA GLY A 156 -0.91 6.52 18.19
C GLY A 156 -0.37 5.16 18.64
N LYS A 157 0.80 5.15 19.28
CA LYS A 157 1.56 3.93 19.61
C LYS A 157 0.79 2.91 20.45
N SER A 158 -0.16 3.38 21.26
CA SER A 158 -1.04 2.53 22.08
C SER A 158 -1.85 1.53 21.24
N HIS A 159 -2.16 1.87 19.99
CA HIS A 159 -3.04 1.10 19.11
C HIS A 159 -2.30 0.56 17.87
N ALA A 160 -0.97 0.47 17.95
CA ALA A 160 -0.13 -0.04 16.87
C ALA A 160 -0.54 -1.47 16.44
N ASP A 161 -0.79 -2.37 17.39
CA ASP A 161 -1.19 -3.75 17.10
C ASP A 161 -2.51 -3.82 16.30
N MET A 162 -3.46 -2.94 16.61
CA MET A 162 -4.73 -2.85 15.87
C MET A 162 -4.49 -2.37 14.45
N ALA A 163 -3.65 -1.35 14.28
CA ALA A 163 -3.28 -0.86 12.96
C ALA A 163 -2.58 -1.96 12.14
N ILE A 164 -1.64 -2.71 12.73
CA ILE A 164 -0.94 -3.83 12.09
C ILE A 164 -1.94 -4.91 11.64
N VAL A 165 -2.91 -5.26 12.47
CA VAL A 165 -3.92 -6.29 12.13
C VAL A 165 -4.83 -5.83 11.00
N ILE A 166 -5.30 -4.57 11.02
CA ILE A 166 -6.13 -4.01 9.95
C ILE A 166 -5.32 -3.90 8.65
N VAL A 167 -4.06 -3.48 8.73
CA VAL A 167 -3.12 -3.48 7.61
C VAL A 167 -2.92 -4.87 7.04
N GLY A 168 -2.67 -5.86 7.89
CA GLY A 168 -2.50 -7.26 7.48
C GLY A 168 -3.77 -7.81 6.84
N ALA A 169 -4.95 -7.46 7.36
CA ALA A 169 -6.24 -7.79 6.76
C ALA A 169 -6.39 -7.21 5.36
N ILE A 170 -6.06 -5.91 5.19
CA ILE A 170 -6.12 -5.23 3.90
C ILE A 170 -5.15 -5.87 2.91
N SER A 171 -3.89 -6.06 3.31
CA SER A 171 -2.87 -6.68 2.45
C SER A 171 -3.27 -8.09 2.03
N ARG A 172 -3.80 -8.89 2.97
CA ARG A 172 -4.30 -10.24 2.67
C ARG A 172 -5.47 -10.20 1.70
N ARG A 173 -6.44 -9.29 1.86
CA ARG A 173 -7.57 -9.15 0.93
C ARG A 173 -7.10 -8.83 -0.50
N VAL A 174 -6.09 -7.97 -0.66
CA VAL A 174 -5.53 -7.65 -1.98
C VAL A 174 -4.88 -8.88 -2.63
N ASN A 175 -4.20 -9.72 -1.84
CA ASN A 175 -3.61 -10.97 -2.34
C ASN A 175 -4.68 -12.03 -2.64
N ASP A 176 -5.66 -12.18 -1.76
CA ASP A 176 -6.76 -13.15 -1.86
C ASP A 176 -7.88 -12.70 -2.83
N THR A 177 -7.74 -11.53 -3.47
CA THR A 177 -8.70 -11.09 -4.50
C THR A 177 -8.69 -12.10 -5.64
N SER A 178 -9.87 -12.68 -5.89
CA SER A 178 -10.02 -13.80 -6.82
C SER A 178 -9.75 -13.36 -8.25
N ASP A 179 -9.12 -14.25 -9.01
CA ASP A 179 -8.76 -13.96 -10.38
C ASP A 179 -9.99 -13.92 -11.30
N ASP A 180 -11.06 -14.63 -10.95
CA ASP A 180 -12.33 -14.61 -11.64
C ASP A 180 -13.05 -13.27 -11.49
N GLU A 181 -13.10 -12.70 -10.28
CA GLU A 181 -13.68 -11.36 -10.03
C GLU A 181 -12.93 -10.27 -10.81
N LEU A 182 -11.60 -10.38 -10.89
CA LEU A 182 -10.75 -9.44 -11.62
C LEU A 182 -10.88 -9.61 -13.14
N ALA A 183 -11.03 -10.85 -13.61
CA ALA A 183 -11.30 -11.13 -15.02
C ALA A 183 -12.64 -10.54 -15.47
N GLN A 184 -13.68 -10.70 -14.63
CA GLN A 184 -15.03 -10.20 -14.88
C GLN A 184 -15.16 -8.69 -14.61
N LYS A 185 -14.17 -8.08 -13.97
CA LYS A 185 -14.20 -6.68 -13.52
C LYS A 185 -15.46 -6.37 -12.70
N ASP A 186 -15.76 -7.24 -11.74
CA ASP A 186 -16.92 -7.07 -10.87
C ASP A 186 -16.90 -5.65 -10.23
N PRO A 187 -17.95 -4.82 -10.44
CA PRO A 187 -18.04 -3.50 -9.85
C PRO A 187 -17.84 -3.48 -8.33
N ARG A 188 -18.28 -4.53 -7.62
CA ARG A 188 -18.13 -4.61 -6.15
C ARG A 188 -16.66 -4.79 -5.74
N THR A 189 -15.94 -5.68 -6.41
CA THR A 189 -14.51 -5.89 -6.18
C THR A 189 -13.70 -4.65 -6.53
N LEU A 190 -14.04 -3.98 -7.64
CA LEU A 190 -13.40 -2.71 -8.01
C LEU A 190 -13.68 -1.58 -7.00
N ALA A 191 -14.92 -1.46 -6.50
CA ALA A 191 -15.26 -0.50 -5.45
C ALA A 191 -14.47 -0.77 -4.16
N THR A 192 -14.34 -2.04 -3.77
CA THR A 192 -13.54 -2.45 -2.62
C THR A 192 -12.06 -2.11 -2.80
N LEU A 193 -11.47 -2.41 -3.97
CA LEU A 193 -10.09 -2.07 -4.28
C LEU A 193 -9.84 -0.56 -4.30
N ARG A 194 -10.79 0.24 -4.79
CA ARG A 194 -10.70 1.72 -4.72
C ARG A 194 -10.72 2.20 -3.27
N ALA A 195 -11.61 1.65 -2.45
CA ALA A 195 -11.67 1.97 -1.03
C ALA A 195 -10.37 1.54 -0.30
N ILE A 196 -9.80 0.38 -0.63
CA ILE A 196 -8.50 -0.07 -0.13
C ILE A 196 -7.40 0.93 -0.54
N ARG A 197 -7.35 1.35 -1.81
CA ARG A 197 -6.35 2.32 -2.30
C ARG A 197 -6.39 3.62 -1.50
N ALA A 198 -7.59 4.17 -1.30
CA ALA A 198 -7.78 5.40 -0.51
C ALA A 198 -7.28 5.22 0.93
N ASN A 199 -7.66 4.11 1.58
CA ASN A 199 -7.19 3.78 2.94
C ASN A 199 -5.67 3.66 3.03
N LEU A 200 -5.05 2.92 2.12
CA LEU A 200 -3.60 2.73 2.08
C LEU A 200 -2.87 4.05 1.84
N LYS A 201 -3.35 4.88 0.91
CA LYS A 201 -2.76 6.21 0.65
C LYS A 201 -2.78 7.08 1.91
N ILE A 202 -3.90 7.13 2.61
CA ILE A 202 -4.03 7.90 3.86
C ILE A 202 -3.14 7.29 4.94
N ALA A 203 -3.15 5.97 5.12
CA ALA A 203 -2.32 5.29 6.11
C ALA A 203 -0.83 5.52 5.89
N ILE A 204 -0.36 5.45 4.64
CA ILE A 204 1.01 5.76 4.23
C ILE A 204 1.35 7.20 4.60
N SER A 205 0.49 8.17 4.27
CA SER A 205 0.71 9.58 4.62
C SER A 205 0.79 9.82 6.15
N ALA A 206 -0.06 9.13 6.91
CA ALA A 206 -0.15 9.27 8.36
C ALA A 206 0.96 8.54 9.12
N SER A 207 1.41 7.38 8.61
CA SER A 207 2.49 6.56 9.17
C SER A 207 3.87 7.19 8.91
N LEU A 208 4.08 7.77 7.72
CA LEU A 208 5.34 8.42 7.33
C LEU A 208 5.61 9.79 7.95
N SER A 209 4.67 10.30 8.74
CA SER A 209 4.86 11.49 9.57
C SER A 209 5.58 11.17 10.89
N GLY A 210 5.86 9.90 11.17
CA GLY A 210 6.66 9.45 12.32
C GLY A 210 8.14 9.22 11.96
N PRO A 211 9.05 9.21 12.97
CA PRO A 211 10.48 8.95 12.76
C PRO A 211 10.80 7.54 12.22
N ASP A 212 9.95 6.55 12.49
CA ASP A 212 10.14 5.13 12.15
C ASP A 212 9.14 4.63 11.08
N GLY A 213 8.72 5.50 10.15
CA GLY A 213 7.55 5.24 9.28
C GLY A 213 7.51 3.87 8.63
N ASP A 214 6.42 3.11 8.88
CA ASP A 214 6.23 1.74 8.37
C ASP A 214 6.05 1.73 6.85
N THR A 215 6.99 1.11 6.13
CA THR A 215 6.99 0.98 4.66
C THR A 215 6.36 -0.32 4.17
N SER A 216 5.95 -1.21 5.07
CA SER A 216 5.36 -2.53 4.77
C SER A 216 4.12 -2.44 3.88
N LEU A 217 3.40 -1.30 3.92
CA LEU A 217 2.19 -1.05 3.16
C LEU A 217 2.42 -0.66 1.69
N LEU A 218 3.63 -0.25 1.34
CA LEU A 218 3.88 0.33 0.03
C LEU A 218 3.74 -0.71 -1.09
N SER A 219 4.15 -1.96 -0.85
CA SER A 219 3.99 -3.05 -1.83
C SER A 219 2.51 -3.30 -2.14
N SER A 220 1.67 -3.45 -1.11
CA SER A 220 0.23 -3.68 -1.28
C SER A 220 -0.45 -2.49 -1.95
N PHE A 221 0.00 -1.26 -1.65
CA PHE A 221 -0.48 -0.06 -2.32
C PHE A 221 -0.15 -0.07 -3.82
N LEU A 222 1.10 -0.37 -4.20
CA LEU A 222 1.49 -0.46 -5.61
C LEU A 222 0.71 -1.56 -6.35
N GLN A 223 0.52 -2.71 -5.71
CA GLN A 223 -0.29 -3.81 -6.27
C GLN A 223 -1.73 -3.38 -6.58
N VAL A 224 -2.38 -2.67 -5.65
CA VAL A 224 -3.75 -2.15 -5.87
C VAL A 224 -3.78 -1.14 -7.02
N ILE A 225 -2.77 -0.28 -7.16
CA ILE A 225 -2.67 0.65 -8.30
C ILE A 225 -2.52 -0.12 -9.61
N VAL A 226 -1.66 -1.15 -9.66
CA VAL A 226 -1.51 -2.00 -10.85
C VAL A 226 -2.86 -2.63 -11.22
N MET A 227 -3.58 -3.19 -10.25
CA MET A 227 -4.87 -3.86 -10.49
C MET A 227 -5.95 -2.91 -11.02
N LEU A 228 -5.96 -1.65 -10.57
CA LEU A 228 -6.95 -0.66 -10.98
C LEU A 228 -6.59 0.08 -12.27
N GLU A 229 -5.32 0.46 -12.42
CA GLU A 229 -4.86 1.45 -13.42
C GLU A 229 -3.62 1.00 -14.21
N GLY A 230 -3.01 -0.12 -13.85
CA GLY A 230 -1.74 -0.60 -14.40
C GLY A 230 -1.79 -1.01 -15.87
N ASN A 231 -2.97 -1.34 -16.42
CA ASN A 231 -3.11 -1.91 -17.77
C ASN A 231 -2.41 -1.09 -18.87
N LYS A 232 -2.61 0.23 -18.91
CA LYS A 232 -2.00 1.09 -19.95
C LYS A 232 -0.47 1.08 -19.85
N PHE A 233 0.05 1.15 -18.63
CA PHE A 233 1.49 1.10 -18.36
C PHE A 233 2.07 -0.27 -18.76
N LEU A 234 1.42 -1.36 -18.36
CA LEU A 234 1.89 -2.71 -18.63
C LEU A 234 1.88 -3.05 -20.12
N GLN A 235 0.84 -2.66 -20.86
CA GLN A 235 0.79 -2.86 -22.31
C GLN A 235 1.90 -2.10 -23.03
N SER A 236 2.09 -0.82 -22.71
CA SER A 236 3.16 0.02 -23.29
C SER A 236 4.56 -0.52 -22.95
N SER A 237 4.77 -0.93 -21.70
CA SER A 237 6.05 -1.48 -21.23
C SER A 237 6.34 -2.83 -21.87
N THR A 238 5.32 -3.69 -22.00
CA THR A 238 5.42 -4.99 -22.68
C THR A 238 5.83 -4.83 -24.14
N SER A 239 5.20 -3.89 -24.87
CA SER A 239 5.56 -3.60 -26.26
C SER A 239 6.99 -3.05 -26.39
N THR A 240 7.39 -2.17 -25.47
CA THR A 240 8.77 -1.64 -25.44
C THR A 240 9.78 -2.75 -25.18
N LEU A 241 9.48 -3.63 -24.23
CA LEU A 241 10.36 -4.73 -23.86
C LEU A 241 10.40 -5.84 -24.89
N SER A 242 9.30 -6.15 -25.57
CA SER A 242 9.30 -7.14 -26.65
C SER A 242 10.21 -6.69 -27.80
N LEU A 243 10.28 -5.39 -28.09
CA LEU A 243 11.25 -4.84 -29.05
C LEU A 243 12.69 -4.95 -28.53
N ALA A 244 12.94 -4.57 -27.28
CA ALA A 244 14.26 -4.66 -26.66
C ALA A 244 14.77 -6.12 -26.63
N LEU A 245 13.92 -7.05 -26.24
CA LEU A 245 14.23 -8.48 -26.16
C LEU A 245 14.51 -9.14 -27.51
N ARG A 246 14.14 -8.50 -28.65
CA ARG A 246 14.58 -8.97 -29.98
C ARG A 246 16.07 -8.69 -30.21
N SER A 247 16.61 -7.61 -29.64
CA SER A 247 18.03 -7.21 -29.72
C SER A 247 18.62 -6.89 -28.34
N PRO A 248 18.83 -7.91 -27.48
CA PRO A 248 18.98 -7.69 -26.04
C PRO A 248 20.33 -7.05 -25.65
N LEU A 249 21.42 -7.36 -26.34
CA LEU A 249 22.76 -6.79 -26.04
C LEU A 249 22.82 -5.28 -26.29
N ALA A 250 22.16 -4.81 -27.35
CA ALA A 250 22.15 -3.39 -27.71
C ALA A 250 21.18 -2.58 -26.85
N SER A 251 20.01 -3.15 -26.57
CA SER A 251 18.90 -2.45 -25.92
C SER A 251 18.85 -2.61 -24.40
N LYS A 252 19.54 -3.62 -23.85
CA LYS A 252 19.59 -3.93 -22.41
C LYS A 252 18.19 -4.04 -21.81
N PRO A 253 17.41 -5.07 -22.17
CA PRO A 253 16.00 -5.20 -21.79
C PRO A 253 15.76 -5.22 -20.28
N VAL A 254 16.66 -5.81 -19.48
CA VAL A 254 16.48 -5.88 -18.02
C VAL A 254 16.69 -4.50 -17.39
N ALA A 255 17.75 -3.80 -17.77
CA ALA A 255 17.96 -2.40 -17.36
C ALA A 255 16.82 -1.48 -17.84
N THR A 256 16.27 -1.75 -19.03
CA THR A 256 15.11 -1.00 -19.56
C THR A 256 13.85 -1.27 -18.72
N ALA A 257 13.56 -2.52 -18.36
CA ALA A 257 12.45 -2.88 -17.49
C ALA A 257 12.58 -2.21 -16.11
N GLN A 258 13.77 -2.24 -15.52
CA GLN A 258 14.06 -1.56 -14.25
C GLN A 258 13.80 -0.05 -14.35
N ARG A 259 14.24 0.60 -15.43
CA ARG A 259 14.01 2.04 -15.64
C ARG A 259 12.52 2.37 -15.79
N LEU A 260 11.78 1.57 -16.54
CA LEU A 260 10.33 1.73 -16.71
C LEU A 260 9.60 1.59 -15.37
N MET A 261 9.98 0.60 -14.57
CA MET A 261 9.41 0.33 -13.27
C MET A 261 9.70 1.46 -12.28
N LEU A 262 10.96 1.88 -12.16
CA LEU A 262 11.35 3.00 -11.30
C LEU A 262 10.66 4.30 -11.70
N LYS A 263 10.55 4.59 -13.01
CA LYS A 263 9.80 5.74 -13.50
C LYS A 263 8.34 5.68 -13.10
N TRP A 264 7.69 4.51 -13.21
CA TRP A 264 6.30 4.36 -12.81
C TRP A 264 6.12 4.51 -11.28
N VAL A 265 6.93 3.83 -10.46
CA VAL A 265 6.86 3.91 -8.99
C VAL A 265 7.10 5.35 -8.51
N SER A 266 8.05 6.07 -9.12
CA SER A 266 8.36 7.46 -8.75
C SER A 266 7.21 8.46 -8.99
N ARG A 267 6.17 8.08 -9.74
CA ARG A 267 4.95 8.90 -9.91
C ARG A 267 4.02 8.79 -8.71
N GLU A 268 4.03 7.64 -8.04
CA GLU A 268 3.13 7.31 -6.94
C GLU A 268 3.81 7.50 -5.58
N LEU A 269 5.14 7.37 -5.52
CA LEU A 269 5.94 7.41 -4.30
C LEU A 269 7.07 8.45 -4.38
N ALA A 270 7.35 9.12 -3.27
CA ALA A 270 8.51 9.97 -3.08
C ALA A 270 9.82 9.15 -3.03
N ALA A 271 10.95 9.76 -3.39
CA ALA A 271 12.24 9.07 -3.52
C ALA A 271 12.63 8.20 -2.31
N ARG A 272 12.40 8.69 -1.08
CA ARG A 272 12.66 7.94 0.16
C ARG A 272 11.86 6.64 0.30
N GLN A 273 10.64 6.60 -0.24
CA GLN A 273 9.76 5.44 -0.22
C GLN A 273 10.15 4.42 -1.30
N VAL A 274 10.76 4.86 -2.40
CA VAL A 274 11.17 3.96 -3.50
C VAL A 274 12.20 2.93 -3.02
N ALA A 275 13.17 3.35 -2.20
CA ALA A 275 14.19 2.46 -1.63
C ALA A 275 13.59 1.34 -0.75
N SER A 276 12.41 1.56 -0.19
CA SER A 276 11.74 0.58 0.68
C SER A 276 10.86 -0.44 -0.06
N VAL A 277 10.69 -0.28 -1.38
CA VAL A 277 9.92 -1.21 -2.24
C VAL A 277 10.80 -1.92 -3.26
N GLU A 278 12.10 -2.02 -3.01
CA GLU A 278 13.03 -2.61 -3.96
C GLU A 278 12.73 -4.07 -4.30
N GLU A 279 12.27 -4.87 -3.32
CA GLU A 279 11.88 -6.27 -3.57
C GLU A 279 10.66 -6.36 -4.49
N TYR A 280 9.66 -5.49 -4.29
CA TYR A 280 8.51 -5.38 -5.18
C TYR A 280 8.94 -4.98 -6.60
N VAL A 281 9.81 -3.97 -6.72
CA VAL A 281 10.35 -3.53 -8.01
C VAL A 281 11.10 -4.66 -8.70
N ALA A 282 11.90 -5.43 -7.96
CA ALA A 282 12.66 -6.54 -8.52
C ALA A 282 11.75 -7.65 -9.08
N ASN A 283 10.70 -8.03 -8.34
CA ASN A 283 9.69 -8.98 -8.82
C ASN A 283 8.95 -8.45 -10.05
N ALA A 284 8.55 -7.18 -10.03
CA ALA A 284 7.89 -6.52 -11.14
C ALA A 284 8.76 -6.44 -12.41
N VAL A 285 10.08 -6.30 -12.26
CA VAL A 285 11.04 -6.34 -13.38
C VAL A 285 11.07 -7.74 -14.00
N GLY A 286 11.11 -8.80 -13.20
CA GLY A 286 11.03 -10.18 -13.68
C GLY A 286 9.75 -10.43 -14.49
N ASP A 287 8.61 -10.00 -13.96
CA ASP A 287 7.32 -10.13 -14.63
C ASP A 287 7.25 -9.35 -15.94
N LEU A 288 7.80 -8.13 -15.99
CA LEU A 288 7.87 -7.34 -17.22
C LEU A 288 8.71 -8.04 -18.30
N VAL A 289 9.82 -8.67 -17.92
CA VAL A 289 10.64 -9.46 -18.85
C VAL A 289 9.84 -10.68 -19.37
N LEU A 290 9.13 -11.39 -18.50
CA LEU A 290 8.28 -12.52 -18.89
C LEU A 290 7.16 -12.09 -19.84
N LEU A 291 6.46 -10.99 -19.53
CA LEU A 291 5.42 -10.43 -20.40
C LEU A 291 5.98 -10.00 -21.76
N GLY A 292 7.16 -9.36 -21.79
CA GLY A 292 7.84 -8.97 -23.02
C GLY A 292 8.22 -10.19 -23.88
N LEU A 293 8.75 -11.26 -23.27
CA LEU A 293 9.05 -12.50 -23.97
C LEU A 293 7.78 -13.19 -24.47
N TRP A 294 6.71 -13.20 -23.66
CA TRP A 294 5.43 -13.79 -24.04
C TRP A 294 4.79 -13.06 -25.22
N SER A 295 4.90 -11.72 -25.27
CA SER A 295 4.46 -10.94 -26.43
C SER A 295 5.18 -11.37 -27.72
N ILE A 296 6.47 -11.70 -27.67
CA ILE A 296 7.19 -12.24 -28.85
C ILE A 296 6.66 -13.63 -29.23
N VAL A 297 6.33 -14.48 -28.26
CA VAL A 297 5.72 -15.79 -28.50
C VAL A 297 4.37 -15.64 -29.21
N GLN A 298 3.54 -14.70 -28.75
CA GLN A 298 2.25 -14.39 -29.37
C GLN A 298 2.41 -13.84 -30.80
N ASP A 299 3.45 -13.05 -31.08
CA ASP A 299 3.74 -12.54 -32.42
C ASP A 299 4.19 -13.64 -33.40
N GLN A 300 4.88 -14.68 -32.91
CA GLN A 300 5.41 -15.79 -33.73
C GLN A 300 4.36 -16.86 -34.04
N LEU A 301 3.30 -16.95 -33.23
CA LEU A 301 2.22 -17.91 -33.39
C LEU A 301 1.01 -17.23 -34.03
N ALA A 302 0.16 -18.00 -34.72
CA ALA A 302 -1.01 -17.41 -35.36
C ALA A 302 -1.97 -16.84 -34.29
N ARG A 303 -2.61 -15.70 -34.59
CA ARG A 303 -3.56 -15.05 -33.67
C ARG A 303 -4.61 -16.07 -33.19
N GLY A 304 -4.81 -16.15 -31.88
CA GLY A 304 -5.76 -17.08 -31.26
C GLY A 304 -5.21 -18.47 -30.96
N GLN A 305 -3.96 -18.79 -31.32
CA GLN A 305 -3.33 -20.05 -30.88
C GLN A 305 -2.88 -20.01 -29.42
N VAL A 306 -2.65 -18.83 -28.86
CA VAL A 306 -2.06 -18.66 -27.54
C VAL A 306 -2.81 -17.60 -26.74
N ASP A 307 -3.20 -17.97 -25.53
CA ASP A 307 -3.92 -17.09 -24.63
C ASP A 307 -3.00 -16.00 -24.06
N SER A 308 -3.54 -14.78 -23.96
CA SER A 308 -2.87 -13.70 -23.28
C SER A 308 -2.71 -14.00 -21.79
N ILE A 309 -1.62 -13.51 -21.21
CA ILE A 309 -1.45 -13.50 -19.76
C ILE A 309 -2.31 -12.35 -19.22
N PRO A 310 -3.15 -12.59 -18.21
CA PRO A 310 -3.92 -11.53 -17.60
C PRO A 310 -3.00 -10.56 -16.86
N LEU A 311 -3.12 -9.26 -17.17
CA LEU A 311 -2.22 -8.24 -16.63
C LEU A 311 -2.41 -7.98 -15.13
N TYR A 312 -3.56 -8.37 -14.56
CA TYR A 312 -3.82 -8.29 -13.12
C TYR A 312 -3.05 -9.35 -12.29
N TYR A 313 -2.27 -10.22 -12.93
CA TYR A 313 -1.29 -11.10 -12.27
C TYR A 313 0.03 -10.38 -11.95
N PHE A 314 0.26 -9.22 -12.56
CA PHE A 314 1.54 -8.53 -12.49
C PHE A 314 1.96 -8.17 -11.07
N ALA A 315 3.21 -8.49 -10.74
CA ALA A 315 3.86 -8.27 -9.46
C ALA A 315 3.07 -8.85 -8.27
N ARG A 316 2.32 -9.93 -8.52
CA ARG A 316 1.60 -10.72 -7.50
C ARG A 316 2.24 -12.09 -7.37
N ASP A 317 3.07 -12.24 -6.35
CA ASP A 317 3.78 -13.49 -6.03
C ASP A 317 4.44 -14.11 -7.27
N ASP A 318 4.06 -15.33 -7.64
CA ASP A 318 4.56 -16.09 -8.80
C ASP A 318 3.51 -16.27 -9.91
N ARG A 319 2.43 -15.48 -9.92
CA ARG A 319 1.29 -15.69 -10.84
C ARG A 319 1.64 -15.54 -12.31
N ILE A 320 2.43 -14.53 -12.69
CA ILE A 320 2.90 -14.37 -14.07
C ILE A 320 3.78 -15.54 -14.48
N GLN A 321 4.72 -15.93 -13.61
CA GLN A 321 5.60 -17.06 -13.87
C GLN A 321 4.82 -18.35 -14.09
N LYS A 322 3.90 -18.70 -13.18
CA LYS A 322 3.02 -19.87 -13.31
C LYS A 322 2.18 -19.83 -14.58
N ALA A 323 1.61 -18.67 -14.91
CA ALA A 323 0.80 -18.48 -16.10
C ALA A 323 1.61 -18.72 -17.39
N VAL A 324 2.88 -18.31 -17.42
CA VAL A 324 3.81 -18.58 -18.54
C VAL A 324 4.17 -20.07 -18.59
N GLU A 325 4.50 -20.68 -17.45
CA GLU A 325 4.86 -22.10 -17.36
C GLU A 325 3.74 -23.03 -17.83
N GLU A 326 2.50 -22.75 -17.40
CA GLU A 326 1.30 -23.47 -17.80
C GLU A 326 1.09 -23.37 -19.32
N ARG A 327 1.06 -22.15 -19.86
CA ARG A 327 0.86 -21.94 -21.30
C ARG A 327 2.00 -22.52 -22.15
N MET A 328 3.23 -22.50 -21.65
CA MET A 328 4.35 -23.18 -22.31
C MET A 328 4.21 -24.70 -22.28
N SER A 329 3.72 -25.26 -21.17
CA SER A 329 3.45 -26.69 -21.05
C SER A 329 2.35 -27.11 -22.02
N ASP A 330 1.31 -26.31 -22.18
CA ASP A 330 0.25 -26.53 -23.16
C ASP A 330 0.76 -26.44 -24.60
N LEU A 331 1.59 -25.44 -24.89
CA LEU A 331 2.25 -25.32 -26.19
C LEU A 331 3.11 -26.55 -26.52
N ARG A 332 3.81 -27.11 -25.53
CA ARG A 332 4.61 -28.34 -25.67
C ARG A 332 3.74 -29.57 -25.92
N ARG A 333 2.53 -29.63 -25.37
CA ARG A 333 1.55 -30.71 -25.62
C ARG A 333 0.95 -30.63 -27.03
N ARG A 334 0.82 -29.43 -27.60
CA ARG A 334 0.32 -29.23 -28.97
C ARG A 334 1.40 -29.58 -30.00
N LYS A 335 1.13 -30.57 -30.85
CA LYS A 335 2.08 -31.01 -31.89
C LYS A 335 2.41 -29.85 -32.85
N GLY A 336 3.69 -29.56 -33.03
CA GLY A 336 4.18 -28.60 -34.02
C GLY A 336 4.18 -27.11 -33.60
N SER A 337 3.54 -26.73 -32.49
CA SER A 337 3.51 -25.31 -32.06
C SER A 337 4.87 -24.84 -31.52
N VAL A 338 5.58 -25.68 -30.76
CA VAL A 338 6.93 -25.33 -30.25
C VAL A 338 7.97 -25.23 -31.36
N THR A 339 7.78 -25.96 -32.47
CA THR A 339 8.68 -25.89 -33.62
C THR A 339 8.53 -24.60 -34.43
N GLN A 340 7.38 -23.93 -34.35
CA GLN A 340 7.17 -22.60 -34.93
C GLN A 340 7.93 -21.51 -34.17
N LEU A 341 8.22 -21.73 -32.88
CA LEU A 341 9.00 -20.79 -32.08
C LEU A 341 10.49 -20.85 -32.42
N SER A 342 11.06 -19.67 -32.63
CA SER A 342 12.50 -19.52 -32.82
C SER A 342 13.29 -20.14 -31.65
N LYS A 343 14.42 -20.79 -31.96
CA LYS A 343 15.28 -21.42 -30.93
C LYS A 343 15.73 -20.41 -29.87
N GLN A 344 15.97 -19.16 -30.29
CA GLN A 344 16.38 -18.08 -29.39
C GLN A 344 15.28 -17.71 -28.39
N VAL A 345 14.03 -17.53 -28.83
CA VAL A 345 12.92 -17.19 -27.93
C VAL A 345 12.67 -18.31 -26.92
N ARG A 346 12.71 -19.57 -27.36
CA ARG A 346 12.59 -20.73 -26.46
C ARG A 346 13.70 -20.74 -25.41
N SER A 347 14.95 -20.61 -25.84
CA SER A 347 16.10 -20.58 -24.92
C SER A 347 15.99 -19.41 -23.92
N ARG A 348 15.58 -18.23 -24.38
CA ARG A 348 15.41 -17.05 -23.52
C ARG A 348 14.31 -17.25 -22.48
N LEU A 349 13.19 -17.82 -22.89
CA LEU A 349 12.08 -18.07 -21.99
C LEU A 349 12.39 -19.16 -20.96
N ASP A 350 13.06 -20.25 -21.37
CA ASP A 350 13.53 -21.29 -20.46
C ASP A 350 14.54 -20.74 -19.43
N VAL A 351 15.45 -19.85 -19.84
CA VAL A 351 16.36 -19.15 -18.92
C VAL A 351 15.60 -18.27 -17.94
N ALA A 352 14.66 -17.46 -18.43
CA ALA A 352 13.90 -16.55 -17.58
C ALA A 352 13.12 -17.30 -16.51
N LEU A 353 12.45 -18.39 -16.89
CA LEU A 353 11.73 -19.27 -15.97
C LEU A 353 12.67 -19.96 -14.96
N ASP A 354 13.84 -20.45 -15.39
CA ASP A 354 14.82 -21.08 -14.49
C ASP A 354 15.39 -20.09 -13.46
N VAL A 355 15.65 -18.84 -13.85
CA VAL A 355 16.15 -17.82 -12.92
C VAL A 355 15.06 -17.37 -11.95
N LEU A 356 13.84 -17.13 -12.45
CA LEU A 356 12.73 -16.63 -11.63
C LEU A 356 12.14 -17.70 -10.70
N GLY A 357 12.15 -18.97 -11.11
CA GLY A 357 11.62 -20.08 -10.32
C GLY A 357 12.52 -20.53 -9.15
N ARG A 358 13.73 -19.99 -9.03
CA ARG A 358 14.62 -20.31 -7.91
C ARG A 358 14.21 -19.59 -6.64
N ARG A 359 13.58 -20.33 -5.73
CA ARG A 359 13.17 -19.86 -4.40
C ARG A 359 14.33 -19.42 -3.50
N SER A 360 15.55 -19.92 -3.74
CA SER A 360 16.73 -19.56 -2.96
C SER A 360 17.25 -18.16 -3.26
N LEU A 361 16.83 -17.54 -4.38
CA LEU A 361 17.29 -16.22 -4.78
C LEU A 361 16.32 -15.15 -4.29
N ASN A 362 16.88 -14.06 -3.75
CA ASN A 362 16.12 -12.83 -3.50
C ASN A 362 15.80 -12.10 -4.82
N GLY A 363 14.88 -11.13 -4.78
CA GLY A 363 14.46 -10.39 -5.97
C GLY A 363 15.64 -9.71 -6.68
N ARG A 364 16.55 -9.07 -5.95
CA ARG A 364 17.72 -8.38 -6.53
C ARG A 364 18.63 -9.36 -7.29
N GLU A 365 18.94 -10.51 -6.70
CA GLU A 365 19.76 -11.56 -7.31
C GLU A 365 19.11 -12.14 -8.56
N ARG A 366 17.79 -12.29 -8.57
CA ARG A 366 17.06 -12.72 -9.79
C ARG A 366 17.23 -11.71 -10.90
N VAL A 367 17.06 -10.41 -10.60
CA VAL A 367 17.24 -9.34 -11.59
C VAL A 367 18.68 -9.28 -12.09
N ASP A 368 19.67 -9.38 -11.20
CA ASP A 368 21.08 -9.37 -11.57
C ASP A 368 21.46 -10.55 -12.47
N ARG A 369 20.94 -11.75 -12.19
CA ARG A 369 21.15 -12.93 -13.05
C ARG A 369 20.46 -12.78 -14.40
N LEU A 370 19.23 -12.26 -14.44
CA LEU A 370 18.56 -11.94 -15.70
C LEU A 370 19.40 -10.94 -16.50
N ARG A 371 19.90 -9.88 -15.86
CA ARG A 371 20.74 -8.87 -16.49
C ARG A 371 22.01 -9.47 -17.09
N ARG A 372 22.72 -10.33 -16.36
CA ARG A 372 23.91 -11.02 -16.88
C ARG A 372 23.63 -11.82 -18.15
N VAL A 373 22.51 -12.54 -18.19
CA VAL A 373 22.17 -13.35 -19.38
C VAL A 373 21.65 -12.50 -20.53
N PHE A 374 20.75 -11.55 -20.26
CA PHE A 374 20.06 -10.79 -21.31
C PHE A 374 20.82 -9.55 -21.76
N ASP A 375 21.30 -8.72 -20.84
CA ASP A 375 21.93 -7.44 -21.15
C ASP A 375 23.43 -7.61 -21.47
N GLU A 376 24.10 -8.57 -20.82
CA GLU A 376 25.55 -8.76 -20.90
C GLU A 376 25.94 -10.00 -21.75
N GLY A 377 25.00 -10.91 -22.00
CA GLY A 377 25.19 -12.05 -22.90
C GLY A 377 25.92 -13.25 -22.29
N GLU A 378 25.97 -13.35 -20.95
CA GLU A 378 26.56 -14.50 -20.28
C GLU A 378 25.84 -15.81 -20.67
N LYS A 379 26.62 -16.88 -20.85
CA LYS A 379 26.06 -18.20 -21.19
C LYS A 379 25.25 -18.75 -20.01
N ARG A 380 24.10 -19.37 -20.32
CA ARG A 380 23.20 -20.03 -19.36
C ARG A 380 23.93 -20.90 -18.35
N GLU A 381 24.89 -21.71 -18.79
CA GLU A 381 25.65 -22.65 -17.95
C GLU A 381 26.51 -21.95 -16.89
N ALA A 382 27.05 -20.76 -17.19
CA ALA A 382 27.83 -19.99 -16.22
C ALA A 382 26.96 -19.44 -15.08
N VAL A 383 25.75 -19.00 -15.42
CA VAL A 383 24.80 -18.40 -14.46
C VAL A 383 24.09 -19.47 -13.62
N VAL A 384 23.82 -20.65 -14.19
CA VAL A 384 23.21 -21.78 -13.49
C VAL A 384 24.25 -22.55 -12.65
N GLY A 385 25.45 -22.77 -13.18
CA GLY A 385 26.54 -23.51 -12.53
C GLY A 385 27.21 -22.76 -11.36
N SER A 386 27.29 -21.42 -11.44
CA SER A 386 27.77 -20.59 -10.31
C SER A 386 26.96 -20.82 -9.03
N ALA A 387 25.67 -21.13 -9.14
CA ALA A 387 24.78 -21.33 -8.00
C ALA A 387 24.93 -22.72 -7.37
N ALA A 388 25.16 -23.75 -8.17
CA ALA A 388 25.44 -25.10 -7.66
C ALA A 388 26.79 -25.16 -6.95
N ALA A 389 27.80 -24.46 -7.48
CA ALA A 389 29.11 -24.33 -6.84
C ALA A 389 29.06 -23.54 -5.53
N ALA A 390 28.27 -22.45 -5.47
CA ALA A 390 28.10 -21.67 -4.25
C ALA A 390 27.32 -22.42 -3.15
N ALA A 391 26.29 -23.19 -3.52
CA ALA A 391 25.55 -24.03 -2.58
C ALA A 391 26.40 -25.19 -2.00
N ALA A 392 27.24 -25.82 -2.84
CA ALA A 392 28.17 -26.86 -2.39
C ALA A 392 29.28 -26.31 -1.47
N ALA A 393 29.66 -25.03 -1.62
CA ALA A 393 30.61 -24.37 -0.75
C ALA A 393 30.01 -23.99 0.62
N SER A 394 28.69 -23.74 0.70
CA SER A 394 28.01 -23.43 1.96
C SER A 394 27.61 -24.66 2.78
N GLU A 395 27.56 -25.86 2.18
CA GLU A 395 27.32 -27.13 2.90
C GLU A 395 28.62 -27.78 3.41
N SER A 396 29.79 -27.23 3.06
CA SER A 396 31.12 -27.72 3.47
C SER A 396 31.82 -26.82 4.50
N SER A 397 31.13 -25.81 5.02
CA SER A 397 31.52 -25.00 6.20
C SER A 397 30.46 -25.12 7.28
#